data_AF-A0A952DL58-F1
#
_entry.id   AF-A0A952DL58-F1
#
_cell.length_a   1.000
_cell.length_b   1.000
_cell.length_c   1.000
_cell.angle_alpha   90.00
_cell.angle_beta   90.00
_cell.angle_gamma   90.00
#
_symmetry.space_group_name_H-M   'P 1'
#
loop_
_entity.id
_entity.type
_entity.pdbx_description
1 polymer ?
#
loop_
_entity_poly.entity_id
_entity_poly.type
_entity_poly.pdbx_seq_one_letter_code
_entity_poly.pdbx_strand_id
1 'polypeptide(L)'
;DSECDVVIDAALPANADTPPAIAALRTRLLAEHLDVSPEDFAARFAEIGSLVDTIEALRGQGDTLHGPGKTMDLLDLEKPGPLDQFIAGNELLDPEDADGFFEPLHKRGLRMRWREGLSRLRGRRRRRRQRKKQR
;
A
#
# COMPACT_ATOMS: atom_id res chain seq x y z
N ASP A 1 8.29 -17.91 -0.99
CA ASP A 1 7.63 -16.90 -0.16
C ASP A 1 6.51 -16.35 -1.02
N SER A 2 5.24 -16.53 -0.65
CA SER A 2 4.10 -16.06 -1.45
C SER A 2 3.58 -14.80 -0.78
N GLU A 3 3.77 -13.66 -1.42
CA GLU A 3 3.24 -12.38 -0.95
C GLU A 3 1.72 -12.50 -0.73
N CYS A 4 1.24 -12.00 0.42
CA CYS A 4 -0.17 -12.02 0.77
C CYS A 4 -0.59 -10.61 1.17
N ASP A 5 -1.37 -9.95 0.31
CA ASP A 5 -1.99 -8.68 0.64
C ASP A 5 -3.03 -8.86 1.75
N VAL A 6 -2.95 -7.99 2.77
CA VAL A 6 -3.91 -7.95 3.89
C VAL A 6 -4.53 -6.56 4.00
N VAL A 7 -5.85 -6.53 4.20
CA VAL A 7 -6.59 -5.29 4.48
C VAL A 7 -7.16 -5.35 5.89
N ILE A 8 -6.88 -4.32 6.68
CA ILE A 8 -7.43 -4.14 8.04
C ILE A 8 -8.49 -3.05 7.96
N ASP A 9 -9.76 -3.43 8.14
CA ASP A 9 -10.88 -2.49 8.16
C ASP A 9 -11.23 -2.13 9.61
N ALA A 10 -10.90 -0.90 10.01
CA ALA A 10 -11.17 -0.37 11.35
C ALA A 10 -12.66 -0.10 11.63
N ALA A 11 -13.52 -0.10 10.61
CA ALA A 11 -14.97 0.01 10.80
C ALA A 11 -15.61 -1.29 11.33
N LEU A 12 -14.88 -2.41 11.28
CA LEU A 12 -15.34 -3.68 11.84
C LEU A 12 -15.15 -3.70 13.36
N PRO A 13 -16.13 -4.17 14.15
CA PRO A 13 -16.04 -4.19 15.61
C PRO A 13 -14.81 -4.93 16.17
N ALA A 14 -14.32 -5.95 15.46
CA ALA A 14 -13.15 -6.72 15.87
C ALA A 14 -11.82 -5.95 15.72
N ASN A 15 -11.82 -4.83 15.01
CA ASN A 15 -10.64 -4.01 14.71
C ASN A 15 -10.81 -2.56 15.20
N ALA A 16 -11.80 -2.28 16.05
CA ALA A 16 -12.15 -0.91 16.44
C ALA A 16 -11.01 -0.18 17.19
N ASP A 17 -10.08 -0.93 17.75
CA ASP A 17 -8.89 -0.48 18.48
C ASP A 17 -7.64 -0.33 17.60
N THR A 18 -7.72 -0.62 16.30
CA THR A 18 -6.59 -0.49 15.37
C THR A 18 -6.19 0.94 14.99
N PRO A 19 -7.06 1.97 14.96
CA PRO A 19 -6.66 3.30 14.53
C PRO A 19 -5.49 3.93 15.31
N PRO A 20 -5.40 3.82 16.66
CA PRO A 20 -4.23 4.28 17.41
C PRO A 20 -2.92 3.62 16.97
N ALA A 21 -2.94 2.31 16.71
CA ALA A 21 -1.75 1.58 16.26
C ALA A 21 -1.32 2.02 14.85
N ILE A 22 -2.28 2.20 13.94
CA ILE A 22 -2.03 2.72 12.58
C ILE A 22 -1.44 4.13 12.65
N ALA A 23 -1.98 5.00 13.50
CA ALA A 23 -1.49 6.37 13.69
C ALA A 23 -0.07 6.39 14.25
N ALA A 24 0.24 5.57 15.26
CA ALA A 24 1.57 5.46 15.84
C ALA A 24 2.60 4.94 14.81
N LEU A 25 2.23 3.93 14.02
CA LEU A 25 3.09 3.42 12.95
C LEU A 25 3.37 4.49 11.90
N ARG A 26 2.33 5.19 11.41
CA ARG A 26 2.46 6.30 10.47
C ARG A 26 3.40 7.38 11.00
N THR A 27 3.19 7.83 12.23
CA THR A 27 4.03 8.88 12.86
C THR A 27 5.49 8.43 12.93
N ARG A 28 5.76 7.22 13.42
CA ARG A 28 7.13 6.70 13.53
C ARG A 28 7.82 6.61 12.17
N LEU A 29 7.14 6.06 11.16
CA LEU A 29 7.70 5.89 9.83
C LEU A 29 7.97 7.25 9.16
N LEU A 30 7.03 8.19 9.22
CA LEU A 30 7.22 9.50 8.59
C LEU A 30 8.29 10.33 9.30
N ALA A 31 8.34 10.28 10.64
CA ALA A 31 9.40 10.92 11.40
C ALA A 31 10.78 10.38 11.01
N GLU A 32 10.91 9.06 10.86
CA GLU A 32 12.15 8.40 10.41
C GLU A 32 12.58 8.83 8.98
N HIS A 33 11.63 9.04 8.06
CA HIS A 33 11.90 9.45 6.68
C HIS A 33 12.13 10.96 6.51
N LEU A 34 11.67 11.76 7.47
CA LEU A 34 11.93 13.20 7.54
C LEU A 34 13.10 13.56 8.46
N ASP A 35 13.67 12.54 9.12
CA ASP A 35 14.80 12.67 10.04
C ASP A 35 14.51 13.61 11.23
N VAL A 36 13.28 13.53 11.74
CA VAL A 36 12.79 14.27 12.92
C VAL A 36 12.32 13.31 14.01
N SER A 37 12.09 13.80 15.23
CA SER A 37 11.53 12.97 16.29
C SER A 37 10.05 12.64 16.05
N PRO A 38 9.56 11.46 16.47
CA PRO A 38 8.13 11.14 16.44
C PRO A 38 7.27 12.16 17.22
N GLU A 39 7.81 12.73 18.30
CA GLU A 39 7.15 13.74 19.12
C GLU A 39 6.97 15.06 18.35
N ASP A 40 8.01 15.52 17.66
CA ASP A 40 7.95 16.74 16.83
C ASP A 40 6.97 16.56 15.67
N PHE A 41 7.03 15.40 14.99
CA PHE A 41 6.07 15.08 13.94
C PHE A 41 4.63 15.07 14.46
N ALA A 42 4.39 14.42 15.60
CA ALA A 42 3.05 14.34 16.20
C ALA A 42 2.52 15.73 16.59
N ALA A 43 3.36 16.57 17.18
CA ALA A 43 3.01 17.94 17.54
C ALA A 43 2.62 18.76 16.31
N ARG A 44 3.46 18.76 15.26
CA ARG A 44 3.17 19.46 14.01
C ARG A 44 1.93 18.94 13.31
N PHE A 45 1.75 17.63 13.26
CA PHE A 45 0.58 17.02 12.64
C PHE A 45 -0.72 17.38 13.38
N ALA A 46 -0.68 17.45 14.72
CA ALA A 46 -1.82 17.88 15.52
C ALA A 46 -2.18 19.35 15.32
N GLU A 47 -1.20 20.23 15.09
CA GLU A 47 -1.40 21.64 14.78
C GLU A 47 -1.99 21.86 13.37
N ILE A 48 -1.44 21.17 12.37
CA ILE A 48 -1.75 21.39 10.96
C ILE A 48 -3.00 20.62 10.52
N GLY A 49 -3.19 19.39 11.02
CA GLY A 49 -4.32 18.52 10.68
C GLY A 49 -4.29 17.91 9.26
N SER A 50 -3.24 18.21 8.48
CA SER A 50 -3.03 17.72 7.10
C SER A 50 -1.67 17.03 6.99
N LEU A 51 -1.67 15.81 6.44
CA LEU A 51 -0.48 14.98 6.39
C LEU A 51 0.55 15.53 5.41
N VAL A 52 0.09 15.94 4.23
CA VAL A 52 0.92 16.52 3.17
C VAL A 52 1.53 17.81 3.68
N ASP A 53 0.73 18.73 4.23
CA ASP A 53 1.23 20.02 4.72
C ASP A 53 2.22 19.85 5.89
N THR A 54 2.03 18.80 6.72
CA THR A 54 2.99 18.47 7.78
C THR A 54 4.32 17.95 7.22
N ILE A 55 4.27 17.08 6.20
CA ILE A 55 5.47 16.60 5.49
C ILE A 55 6.22 17.78 4.88
N GLU A 56 5.52 18.69 4.19
CA GLU A 56 6.12 19.89 3.61
C GLU A 56 6.71 20.82 4.67
N ALA A 57 6.02 21.02 5.80
CA ALA A 57 6.50 21.87 6.88
C ALA A 57 7.76 21.35 7.57
N LEU A 58 7.92 20.02 7.64
CA LEU A 58 9.06 19.35 8.28
C LEU A 58 10.19 18.98 7.29
N ARG A 59 9.93 19.12 5.99
CA ARG A 59 10.87 18.81 4.92
C ARG A 59 12.20 19.56 5.12
N GLY A 60 13.31 18.82 5.18
CA GLY A 60 14.65 19.38 5.32
C GLY A 60 14.95 20.00 6.69
N GLN A 61 14.10 19.79 7.70
CA GLN A 61 14.32 20.25 9.08
C GLN A 61 14.99 19.19 9.98
N GLY A 62 15.34 18.03 9.41
CA GLY A 62 15.97 16.93 10.15
C GLY A 62 17.40 17.20 10.62
N ASP A 63 17.98 16.23 11.33
CA ASP A 63 19.31 16.37 11.93
C ASP A 63 20.40 16.54 10.86
N THR A 64 20.94 17.75 10.77
CA THR A 64 22.00 18.08 9.80
C THR A 64 23.41 17.74 10.28
N LEU A 65 23.56 17.24 11.51
CA LEU A 65 24.85 16.93 12.12
C LEU A 65 25.63 15.85 11.33
N HIS A 66 24.91 14.98 10.61
CA HIS A 66 25.48 13.86 9.85
C HIS A 66 25.41 14.05 8.32
N GLY A 67 25.05 15.24 7.84
CA GLY A 67 24.87 15.55 6.41
C GLY A 67 23.52 16.22 6.14
N PRO A 68 23.11 16.39 4.87
CA PRO A 68 21.75 16.84 4.59
C PRO A 68 20.75 15.81 5.12
N GLY A 69 19.83 16.23 6.00
CA GLY A 69 18.81 15.37 6.59
C GLY A 69 17.92 14.71 5.52
N LYS A 70 17.22 13.63 5.89
CA LYS A 70 16.33 12.91 4.96
C LYS A 70 15.13 13.79 4.57
N THR A 71 14.65 13.61 3.35
CA THR A 71 13.52 14.37 2.78
C THR A 71 12.64 13.44 1.93
N MET A 72 11.38 13.83 1.72
CA MET A 72 10.39 13.05 0.97
C MET A 72 9.84 13.84 -0.22
N ASP A 73 10.53 13.91 -1.35
CA ASP A 73 10.05 14.65 -2.52
C ASP A 73 8.90 13.95 -3.26
N LEU A 74 8.05 14.76 -3.89
CA LEU A 74 7.06 14.22 -4.82
C LEU A 74 7.81 13.56 -5.97
N LEU A 75 7.50 12.29 -6.20
CA LEU A 75 8.01 11.55 -7.34
C LEU A 75 7.46 12.19 -8.62
N ASP A 76 8.35 12.72 -9.47
CA ASP A 76 7.96 13.19 -10.79
C ASP A 76 7.60 11.98 -11.66
N LEU A 77 6.32 11.88 -12.02
CA LEU A 77 5.80 10.74 -12.77
C LEU A 77 5.87 11.04 -14.26
N GLU A 78 6.78 10.36 -14.96
CA GLU A 78 6.80 10.36 -16.41
C GLU A 78 5.67 9.47 -16.97
N LYS A 79 5.06 9.91 -18.08
CA LYS A 79 4.06 9.07 -18.76
C LYS A 79 4.76 7.87 -19.40
N PRO A 80 4.26 6.64 -19.17
CA PRO A 80 4.90 5.44 -19.70
C PRO A 80 4.89 5.45 -21.23
N GLY A 81 6.07 5.24 -21.82
CA GLY A 81 6.25 5.11 -23.25
C GLY A 81 5.73 3.76 -23.78
N PRO A 82 5.84 3.50 -25.10
CA PRO A 82 5.39 2.24 -25.69
C PRO A 82 6.06 1.01 -25.07
N LEU A 83 7.34 1.11 -24.69
CA LEU A 83 8.07 0.02 -24.03
C LEU A 83 7.55 -0.21 -22.60
N ASP A 84 7.35 0.84 -21.81
CA ASP A 84 6.85 0.72 -20.43
C ASP A 84 5.44 0.13 -20.42
N GLN A 85 4.60 0.53 -21.38
CA GLN A 85 3.26 -0.04 -21.55
C GLN A 85 3.30 -1.52 -21.93
N PHE A 86 4.28 -1.93 -22.76
CA PHE A 86 4.48 -3.33 -23.09
C PHE A 86 4.99 -4.14 -21.88
N ILE A 87 5.93 -3.58 -21.12
CA ILE A 87 6.46 -4.19 -19.89
C ILE A 87 5.32 -4.37 -18.87
N ALA A 88 4.55 -3.31 -18.62
CA ALA A 88 3.44 -3.31 -17.68
C ALA A 88 2.29 -4.22 -18.15
N GLY A 89 1.95 -4.18 -19.44
CA GLY A 89 0.88 -4.99 -20.02
C GLY A 89 1.18 -6.50 -19.97
N ASN A 90 2.45 -6.87 -19.89
CA ASN A 90 2.91 -8.27 -19.83
C ASN A 90 3.50 -8.67 -18.47
N GLU A 91 3.43 -7.80 -17.45
CA GLU A 91 3.93 -8.07 -16.09
C GLU A 91 5.40 -8.56 -16.09
N LEU A 92 6.23 -8.04 -17.01
CA LEU A 92 7.57 -8.59 -17.28
C LEU A 92 8.54 -8.40 -16.10
N LEU A 93 8.35 -7.34 -15.31
CA LEU A 93 9.17 -7.01 -14.14
C LEU A 93 8.48 -7.33 -12.81
N ASP A 94 7.32 -8.00 -12.85
CA ASP A 94 6.58 -8.36 -11.64
C ASP A 94 7.19 -9.64 -11.02
N PRO A 95 7.78 -9.56 -9.82
CA PRO A 95 8.49 -10.68 -9.20
C PRO A 95 7.57 -11.66 -8.46
N GLU A 96 6.27 -11.68 -8.76
CA GLU A 96 5.28 -12.59 -8.16
C GLU A 96 5.68 -14.08 -8.19
N ASP A 97 6.58 -14.51 -9.09
CA ASP A 97 7.23 -15.83 -9.04
C ASP A 97 8.71 -15.77 -9.48
N ALA A 98 9.62 -16.31 -8.65
CA ALA A 98 11.07 -16.36 -8.92
C ALA A 98 11.44 -17.15 -10.19
N ASP A 99 10.60 -18.13 -10.56
CA ASP A 99 10.78 -18.97 -11.76
C ASP A 99 10.14 -18.37 -13.03
N GLY A 100 9.40 -17.26 -12.88
CA GLY A 100 8.58 -16.66 -13.95
C GLY A 100 9.37 -15.98 -15.07
N PHE A 101 10.67 -15.67 -14.86
CA PHE A 101 11.50 -15.02 -15.89
C PHE A 101 11.54 -15.79 -17.23
N PHE A 102 11.32 -17.11 -17.20
CA PHE A 102 11.34 -17.98 -18.38
C PHE A 102 9.95 -18.51 -18.80
N GLU A 103 8.87 -18.08 -18.13
CA GLU A 103 7.53 -18.50 -18.53
C GLU A 103 7.01 -17.70 -19.74
N PRO A 104 6.36 -18.36 -20.71
CA PRO A 104 5.87 -17.68 -21.90
C PRO A 104 4.74 -16.69 -21.56
N LEU A 105 4.81 -15.50 -22.17
CA LEU A 105 4.01 -14.29 -21.95
C LEU A 105 2.48 -14.51 -21.84
N HIS A 106 1.95 -15.61 -22.38
CA HIS A 106 0.50 -15.91 -22.39
C HIS A 106 -0.05 -16.45 -21.06
N LYS A 107 0.80 -16.72 -20.06
CA LYS A 107 0.37 -17.25 -18.74
C LYS A 107 0.34 -16.23 -17.61
N ARG A 108 0.83 -15.00 -17.85
CA ARG A 108 0.88 -13.92 -16.86
C ARG A 108 -0.40 -13.06 -16.90
N GLY A 109 -0.87 -12.57 -15.75
CA GLY A 109 -2.04 -11.70 -15.69
C GLY A 109 -2.83 -11.69 -14.38
N LEU A 110 -2.71 -10.61 -13.61
CA LEU A 110 -3.56 -10.27 -12.46
C LEU A 110 -5.07 -10.33 -12.83
N ARG A 111 -5.41 -9.97 -14.08
CA ARG A 111 -6.79 -10.00 -14.61
C ARG A 111 -7.42 -11.41 -14.62
N MET A 112 -6.63 -12.47 -14.80
CA MET A 112 -7.15 -13.84 -14.72
C MET A 112 -7.45 -14.21 -13.26
N ARG A 113 -6.55 -13.86 -12.33
CA ARG A 113 -6.71 -14.12 -10.90
C ARG A 113 -7.89 -13.35 -10.29
N TRP A 114 -8.14 -12.11 -10.73
CA TRP A 114 -9.36 -11.35 -10.34
C TRP A 114 -10.65 -12.03 -10.81
N ARG A 115 -10.69 -12.58 -12.03
CA ARG A 115 -11.86 -13.34 -12.53
C ARG A 115 -12.08 -14.62 -11.72
N GLU A 116 -11.02 -15.31 -11.32
CA GLU A 116 -11.08 -16.48 -10.44
C GLU A 116 -11.54 -16.11 -9.01
N GLY A 117 -11.00 -15.04 -8.43
CA GLY A 117 -11.42 -14.53 -7.12
C GLY A 117 -12.89 -14.13 -7.09
N LEU A 118 -13.36 -13.42 -8.13
CA LEU A 118 -14.76 -13.02 -8.29
C LEU A 118 -15.70 -14.22 -8.46
N SER A 119 -15.29 -15.24 -9.22
CA SER A 119 -16.08 -16.46 -9.38
C SER A 119 -16.16 -17.29 -8.10
N ARG A 120 -15.08 -17.36 -7.31
CA ARG A 120 -15.07 -17.95 -5.95
C ARG A 120 -15.99 -17.20 -4.98
N LEU A 121 -15.99 -15.87 -5.00
CA LEU A 121 -16.90 -15.03 -4.21
C LEU A 121 -18.38 -15.22 -4.60
N ARG A 122 -18.67 -15.28 -5.90
CA ARG A 122 -20.02 -15.57 -6.42
C ARG A 122 -20.51 -16.97 -5.99
N GLY A 123 -19.62 -17.97 -6.00
CA GLY A 123 -19.90 -19.32 -5.51
C GLY A 123 -20.25 -19.37 -4.01
N ARG A 124 -19.51 -18.64 -3.17
CA ARG A 124 -19.79 -18.53 -1.73
C ARG A 124 -21.13 -17.84 -1.44
N ARG A 125 -21.49 -16.80 -2.20
CA ARG A 125 -22.80 -16.12 -2.09
C ARG A 125 -23.98 -17.01 -2.48
N ARG A 126 -23.83 -17.87 -3.50
CA ARG A 126 -24.86 -18.87 -3.89
C ARG A 126 -25.12 -19.89 -2.79
N ARG A 127 -24.07 -20.44 -2.17
CA ARG A 127 -24.19 -21.42 -1.07
C ARG A 127 -24.87 -20.84 0.18
N ARG A 128 -24.59 -19.57 0.53
CA ARG A 128 -25.27 -18.87 1.64
C ARG A 128 -26.76 -18.64 1.37
N ARG A 129 -27.17 -18.38 0.14
CA ARG A 129 -28.59 -18.21 -0.25
C ARG A 129 -29.39 -19.51 -0.19
N GLN A 130 -28.79 -20.64 -0.57
CA GLN A 130 -29.45 -21.96 -0.49
C GLN A 130 -29.70 -22.41 0.95
N ARG A 131 -28.77 -22.13 1.88
CA ARG A 131 -28.93 -22.44 3.31
C ARG A 131 -30.05 -21.65 4.01
N LYS A 132 -30.39 -20.45 3.54
CA LYS A 132 -31.50 -19.65 4.07
C LYS A 132 -32.88 -20.09 3.57
N LYS A 133 -32.95 -20.91 2.51
CA LYS A 133 -34.21 -21.37 1.91
C LYS A 133 -34.68 -22.74 2.43
N GLN A 134 -33.89 -23.37 3.32
CA GLN A 134 -34.17 -24.66 3.97
C GLN A 134 -34.43 -24.51 5.48
N ARG A 135 -34.73 -23.28 5.94
CA ARG A 135 -35.16 -22.97 7.30
C ARG A 135 -36.51 -22.29 7.24
#